data_AF-U6JVH9-F1
#
_entry.id   AF-U6JVH9-F1
#
_cell.length_a   1.000
_cell.length_b   1.000
_cell.length_c   1.000
_cell.angle_alpha   90.00
_cell.angle_beta   90.00
_cell.angle_gamma   90.00
#
_symmetry.space_group_name_H-M   'P 1'
#
loop_
_entity.id
_entity.type
_entity.pdbx_description
1 polymer ?
#
loop_
_entity_poly.entity_id
_entity_poly.type
_entity_poly.pdbx_seq_one_letter_code
_entity_poly.pdbx_strand_id
1 'polypeptide(L)'
;MVTEGLPELVLQAEALLLEVGAEMGRTEEEMRPFIHKIVEQNWLETRESLAALTNEQWKTLGIPLRLETALRARLAAAAAAAAPAAAAAAPAAAAPAAAPAAAAAAEGSSSERGGAATPDAGVASARPGSRERKEAIRVLQQLLLGVLLQPAAAKKRKVGRHPSAVRVLLSVGFVEEMNGGEQCLVLRAAYLQRLVLCYRLLAEVAAPLGVLLPPLPQGYFDPFSRFACCSTLPPSAAEARAAEAREIEQQIKEREKLLATGGGAAPPPLDVQVYTLSEMRQRDREQQQQQQQQQQQQQDDFHDGGGSAGYFTPADIARIKDTV
;
A
#
# COMPACT_ATOMS: atom_id res chain seq x y z
N MET A 1 11.57 -33.98 -28.53
CA MET A 1 12.02 -33.26 -27.33
C MET A 1 11.26 -31.94 -27.30
N VAL A 2 10.07 -31.98 -26.70
CA VAL A 2 9.23 -30.80 -26.48
C VAL A 2 9.40 -30.47 -25.02
N THR A 3 10.24 -29.50 -24.71
CA THR A 3 10.39 -29.00 -23.34
C THR A 3 9.16 -28.17 -23.03
N GLU A 4 8.47 -28.60 -21.97
CA GLU A 4 7.19 -28.11 -21.49
C GLU A 4 7.20 -26.61 -21.23
N GLY A 5 6.25 -25.91 -21.85
CA GLY A 5 5.90 -24.53 -21.54
C GLY A 5 4.79 -24.49 -20.49
N LEU A 6 5.16 -24.28 -19.23
CA LEU A 6 4.41 -23.66 -18.11
C LEU A 6 5.26 -23.89 -16.85
N PRO A 7 5.67 -22.85 -16.08
CA PRO A 7 4.81 -21.73 -15.68
C PRO A 7 5.48 -20.34 -15.81
N GLU A 8 4.93 -19.40 -16.58
CA GLU A 8 5.40 -17.99 -16.55
C GLU A 8 5.03 -17.22 -15.26
N LEU A 9 4.63 -17.93 -14.20
CA LEU A 9 4.49 -17.41 -12.84
C LEU A 9 5.59 -17.96 -11.91
N VAL A 10 6.70 -18.48 -12.45
CA VAL A 10 7.91 -18.71 -11.65
C VAL A 10 8.43 -17.34 -11.21
N LEU A 11 8.13 -16.99 -9.96
CA LEU A 11 8.93 -16.21 -9.04
C LEU A 11 9.90 -15.25 -9.76
N GLN A 12 9.39 -14.10 -10.21
CA GLN A 12 10.20 -13.10 -10.93
C GLN A 12 11.45 -12.67 -10.13
N ALA A 13 11.39 -12.79 -8.80
CA ALA A 13 12.51 -12.62 -7.89
C ALA A 13 13.56 -13.74 -7.99
N GLU A 14 13.15 -15.01 -8.09
CA GLU A 14 14.05 -16.15 -8.26
C GLU A 14 14.83 -16.06 -9.57
N ALA A 15 14.14 -15.78 -10.68
CA ALA A 15 14.80 -15.61 -11.98
C ALA A 15 15.84 -14.49 -11.95
N LEU A 16 15.53 -13.37 -11.29
CA LEU A 16 16.45 -12.24 -11.14
C LEU A 16 17.65 -12.59 -10.22
N LEU A 17 17.44 -13.37 -9.17
CA LEU A 17 18.50 -13.86 -8.31
C LEU A 17 19.46 -14.78 -9.07
N LEU A 18 18.95 -15.68 -9.90
CA LEU A 18 19.76 -16.57 -10.72
C LEU A 18 20.56 -15.83 -11.79
N GLU A 19 19.96 -14.84 -12.46
CA GLU A 19 20.66 -14.00 -13.45
C GLU A 19 21.82 -13.23 -12.80
N VAL A 20 21.57 -12.59 -11.66
CA VAL A 20 22.61 -11.84 -10.92
C VAL A 20 23.68 -12.77 -10.35
N GLY A 21 23.29 -13.97 -9.89
CA GLY A 21 24.22 -15.00 -9.44
C GLY A 21 25.17 -15.44 -10.57
N ALA A 22 24.62 -15.73 -11.75
CA ALA A 22 25.38 -16.14 -12.92
C ALA A 22 26.38 -15.05 -13.36
N GLU A 23 25.98 -13.78 -13.32
CA GLU A 23 26.88 -12.64 -13.63
C GLU A 23 28.05 -12.51 -12.65
N MET A 24 27.85 -12.90 -11.40
CA MET A 24 28.92 -12.96 -10.40
C MET A 24 29.74 -14.26 -10.45
N GLY A 25 29.49 -15.12 -11.45
CA GLY A 25 30.17 -16.41 -11.60
C GLY A 25 29.73 -17.47 -10.59
N ARG A 26 28.51 -17.34 -10.05
CA ARG A 26 27.93 -18.29 -9.10
C ARG A 26 27.00 -19.26 -9.81
N THR A 27 27.09 -20.53 -9.45
CA THR A 27 26.22 -21.58 -9.98
C THR A 27 24.85 -21.54 -9.31
N GLU A 28 23.83 -22.07 -9.97
CA GLU A 28 22.46 -22.17 -9.44
C GLU A 28 22.43 -22.80 -8.03
N GLU A 29 23.22 -23.85 -7.80
CA GLU A 29 23.28 -24.55 -6.52
C GLU A 29 23.79 -23.68 -5.37
N GLU A 30 24.75 -22.78 -5.64
CA GLU A 30 25.25 -21.81 -4.65
C GLU A 30 24.23 -20.70 -4.38
N MET A 31 23.32 -20.45 -5.34
CA MET A 31 22.27 -19.43 -5.23
C MET A 31 21.02 -19.94 -4.51
N ARG A 32 20.74 -21.25 -4.54
CA ARG A 32 19.59 -21.89 -3.86
C ARG A 32 19.38 -21.49 -2.39
N PRO A 33 20.38 -21.43 -1.50
CA PRO A 33 20.15 -21.02 -0.11
C PRO A 33 19.64 -19.57 0.00
N PHE A 34 20.07 -18.68 -0.90
CA PHE A 34 19.60 -17.30 -0.92
C PHE A 34 18.20 -17.19 -1.51
N ILE A 35 17.90 -17.97 -2.56
CA ILE A 35 16.56 -18.05 -3.15
C ILE A 35 15.56 -18.56 -2.11
N HIS A 36 15.87 -19.65 -1.43
CA HIS A 36 15.03 -20.21 -0.37
C HIS A 36 14.78 -19.17 0.74
N LYS A 37 15.83 -18.45 1.17
CA LYS A 37 15.70 -17.42 2.20
C LYS A 37 14.86 -16.22 1.75
N ILE A 38 15.03 -15.74 0.53
CA ILE A 38 14.38 -14.53 0.03
C ILE A 38 12.93 -14.83 -0.39
N VAL A 39 12.74 -15.90 -1.15
CA VAL A 39 11.47 -16.22 -1.79
C VAL A 39 10.59 -17.06 -0.88
N GLU A 40 11.11 -18.15 -0.30
CA GLU A 40 10.28 -19.04 0.51
C GLU A 40 10.11 -18.56 1.95
N GLN A 41 11.17 -18.05 2.58
CA GLN A 41 11.09 -17.62 3.99
C GLN A 41 10.55 -16.19 4.17
N ASN A 42 10.79 -15.30 3.20
CA ASN A 42 10.36 -13.90 3.28
C ASN A 42 9.22 -13.55 2.30
N TRP A 43 8.75 -14.53 1.50
CA TRP A 43 7.66 -14.36 0.52
C TRP A 43 7.89 -13.21 -0.47
N LEU A 44 9.15 -12.92 -0.81
CA LEU A 44 9.52 -11.88 -1.77
C LEU A 44 9.55 -12.44 -3.18
N GLU A 45 8.36 -12.70 -3.73
CA GLU A 45 8.19 -13.40 -5.01
C GLU A 45 8.38 -12.49 -6.25
N THR A 46 8.27 -11.17 -6.08
CA THR A 46 8.28 -10.19 -7.19
C THR A 46 9.46 -9.22 -7.14
N ARG A 47 9.82 -8.67 -8.31
CA ARG A 47 10.87 -7.64 -8.45
C ARG A 47 10.50 -6.35 -7.69
N GLU A 48 9.23 -5.99 -7.70
CA GLU A 48 8.72 -4.81 -6.99
C GLU A 48 8.83 -4.99 -5.48
N SER A 49 8.51 -6.17 -4.96
CA SER A 49 8.68 -6.50 -3.53
C SER A 49 10.13 -6.38 -3.09
N LEU A 50 11.09 -6.81 -3.91
CA LEU A 50 12.53 -6.62 -3.62
C LEU A 50 12.95 -5.15 -3.69
N ALA A 51 12.45 -4.40 -4.66
CA ALA A 51 12.78 -2.98 -4.81
C ALA A 51 12.23 -2.11 -3.66
N ALA A 52 11.11 -2.52 -3.04
CA ALA A 52 10.48 -1.80 -1.95
C ALA A 52 11.18 -1.98 -0.58
N LEU A 53 12.16 -2.90 -0.48
CA LEU A 53 12.83 -3.18 0.78
C LEU A 53 13.73 -2.04 1.26
N THR A 54 13.63 -1.70 2.54
CA THR A 54 14.49 -0.69 3.18
C THR A 54 15.89 -1.24 3.47
N ASN A 55 16.87 -0.35 3.64
CA ASN A 55 18.26 -0.73 3.99
C ASN A 55 18.35 -1.64 5.22
N GLU A 56 17.46 -1.47 6.19
CA GLU A 56 17.41 -2.30 7.40
C GLU A 56 16.90 -3.71 7.08
N GLN A 57 15.84 -3.83 6.27
CA GLN A 57 15.30 -5.12 5.84
C GLN A 57 16.31 -5.92 5.02
N TRP A 58 17.07 -5.27 4.13
CA TRP A 58 18.16 -5.90 3.38
C TRP A 58 19.23 -6.49 4.31
N LYS A 59 19.58 -5.81 5.40
CA LYS A 59 20.51 -6.34 6.41
C LYS A 59 19.93 -7.53 7.16
N THR A 60 18.63 -7.51 7.49
CA THR A 60 17.94 -8.62 8.16
C THR A 60 17.92 -9.89 7.30
N LEU A 61 17.86 -9.75 5.96
CA LEU A 61 17.96 -10.90 5.06
C LEU A 61 19.33 -11.61 5.13
N GLY A 62 20.36 -10.99 5.71
CA GLY A 62 21.67 -11.61 5.92
C GLY A 62 22.33 -12.11 4.64
N ILE A 63 22.17 -11.35 3.55
CA ILE A 63 22.71 -11.66 2.24
C ILE A 63 24.12 -11.06 2.13
N PRO A 64 25.07 -11.70 1.41
CA PRO A 64 26.38 -11.11 1.17
C PRO A 64 26.28 -9.74 0.48
N LEU A 65 27.02 -8.74 0.99
CA LEU A 65 26.97 -7.34 0.52
C LEU A 65 27.15 -7.17 -0.99
N ARG A 66 27.98 -8.03 -1.62
CA ARG A 66 28.19 -8.01 -3.07
C ARG A 66 26.92 -8.38 -3.85
N LEU A 67 26.18 -9.38 -3.39
CA LEU A 67 24.92 -9.78 -4.01
C LEU A 67 23.85 -8.69 -3.81
N GLU A 68 23.76 -8.12 -2.60
CA GLU A 68 22.85 -6.99 -2.32
C GLU A 68 23.10 -5.81 -3.26
N THR A 69 24.37 -5.43 -3.43
CA THR A 69 24.75 -4.29 -4.28
C THR A 69 24.40 -4.56 -5.74
N ALA A 70 24.65 -5.77 -6.24
CA ALA A 70 24.34 -6.16 -7.61
C ALA A 70 22.81 -6.21 -7.86
N LEU A 71 22.05 -6.76 -6.91
CA LEU A 71 20.58 -6.80 -6.99
C LEU A 71 19.99 -5.39 -7.01
N ARG A 72 20.44 -4.49 -6.14
CA ARG A 72 19.98 -3.09 -6.13
C ARG A 72 20.32 -2.36 -7.42
N ALA A 73 21.53 -2.55 -7.96
CA ALA A 73 21.92 -1.97 -9.23
C ALA A 73 21.00 -2.44 -10.36
N ARG A 74 20.65 -3.73 -10.40
CA ARG A 74 19.71 -4.31 -11.38
C ARG A 74 18.29 -3.81 -11.23
N LEU A 75 17.78 -3.72 -10.00
CA LEU A 75 16.44 -3.19 -9.73
C LEU A 75 16.34 -1.70 -10.09
N ALA A 76 17.38 -0.91 -9.79
CA ALA A 76 17.45 0.50 -10.17
C ALA A 76 17.55 0.69 -11.69
N ALA A 77 18.35 -0.13 -12.38
CA ALA A 77 18.44 -0.11 -13.84
C ALA A 77 17.10 -0.48 -14.51
N ALA A 78 16.40 -1.48 -13.96
CA ALA A 78 15.06 -1.87 -14.43
C ALA A 78 14.03 -0.76 -14.22
N ALA A 79 14.06 -0.07 -13.07
CA ALA A 79 13.19 1.08 -12.80
C ALA A 79 13.48 2.26 -13.73
N ALA A 80 14.77 2.53 -14.02
CA ALA A 80 15.18 3.58 -14.96
C ALA A 80 14.75 3.26 -16.41
N ALA A 81 14.80 1.99 -16.82
CA ALA A 81 14.35 1.55 -18.15
C ALA A 81 12.82 1.63 -18.33
N ALA A 82 12.05 1.57 -17.24
CA ALA A 82 10.58 1.72 -17.28
C ALA A 82 10.11 3.19 -17.30
N ALA A 83 10.99 4.14 -16.98
CA ALA A 83 10.65 5.56 -16.85
C ALA A 83 10.41 6.36 -18.15
N PRO A 84 10.92 6.03 -19.36
CA PRO A 84 10.82 6.94 -20.50
C PRO A 84 9.49 6.82 -21.29
N ALA A 85 8.46 6.13 -20.79
CA ALA A 85 7.16 6.03 -21.46
C ALA A 85 6.04 6.90 -20.84
N ALA A 86 6.24 7.45 -19.63
CA ALA A 86 5.18 8.17 -18.90
C ALA A 86 5.22 9.71 -19.06
N ALA A 87 6.24 10.27 -19.71
CA ALA A 87 6.45 11.72 -19.80
C ALA A 87 5.75 12.44 -20.98
N ALA A 88 4.93 11.74 -21.79
CA ALA A 88 4.28 12.32 -22.97
C ALA A 88 2.80 12.73 -22.78
N ALA A 89 2.24 12.65 -21.58
CA ALA A 89 0.84 13.02 -21.33
C ALA A 89 0.72 14.07 -20.22
N ALA A 90 1.11 15.31 -20.56
CA ALA A 90 0.73 16.48 -19.78
C ALA A 90 -0.68 16.97 -20.21
N PRO A 91 -1.47 17.56 -19.29
CA PRO A 91 -2.92 17.70 -19.40
C PRO A 91 -3.34 19.06 -19.98
N ALA A 92 -4.30 19.05 -20.91
CA ALA A 92 -4.94 20.27 -21.40
C ALA A 92 -6.11 20.67 -20.49
N ALA A 93 -5.81 21.68 -19.67
CA ALA A 93 -6.62 22.75 -19.11
C ALA A 93 -8.17 22.70 -19.19
N ALA A 94 -8.76 22.91 -18.02
CA ALA A 94 -10.14 23.29 -17.76
C ALA A 94 -10.48 24.74 -18.19
N ALA A 95 -11.74 24.97 -18.57
CA ALA A 95 -12.53 26.16 -18.18
C ALA A 95 -14.01 26.06 -18.63
N PRO A 96 -14.95 26.79 -18.01
CA PRO A 96 -16.34 26.38 -17.81
C PRO A 96 -17.41 27.30 -18.44
N ALA A 97 -18.68 26.90 -18.23
CA ALA A 97 -19.85 27.72 -17.89
C ALA A 97 -20.96 27.99 -18.94
N ALA A 98 -22.18 27.98 -18.38
CA ALA A 98 -23.42 28.66 -18.75
C ALA A 98 -24.43 27.93 -19.68
N ALA A 99 -25.49 27.41 -19.03
CA ALA A 99 -26.85 27.33 -19.55
C ALA A 99 -27.50 28.74 -19.58
N PRO A 100 -28.70 29.00 -20.19
CA PRO A 100 -29.95 28.37 -19.76
C PRO A 100 -31.00 28.04 -20.86
N ALA A 101 -31.90 27.13 -20.46
CA ALA A 101 -33.33 26.95 -20.76
C ALA A 101 -33.99 27.63 -21.98
N ALA A 102 -34.67 26.81 -22.79
CA ALA A 102 -35.99 27.16 -23.36
C ALA A 102 -36.79 25.88 -23.65
N ALA A 103 -38.03 25.86 -23.18
CA ALA A 103 -39.04 24.84 -23.40
C ALA A 103 -39.71 25.00 -24.77
N ALA A 104 -40.10 23.90 -25.41
CA ALA A 104 -41.33 23.82 -26.21
C ALA A 104 -41.61 22.35 -26.60
N ALA A 105 -42.85 21.95 -26.34
CA ALA A 105 -43.44 20.70 -26.77
C ALA A 105 -43.74 20.71 -28.28
N ALA A 106 -43.67 19.53 -28.92
CA ALA A 106 -44.52 19.17 -30.05
C ALA A 106 -44.49 17.65 -30.25
N GLU A 107 -45.65 17.03 -30.07
CA GLU A 107 -45.99 15.69 -30.56
C GLU A 107 -46.03 15.69 -32.10
N GLY A 108 -45.82 14.52 -32.73
CA GLY A 108 -46.16 14.36 -34.14
C GLY A 108 -45.52 13.18 -34.88
N SER A 109 -46.17 12.03 -34.79
CA SER A 109 -46.50 11.11 -35.90
C SER A 109 -45.40 10.46 -36.78
N SER A 110 -45.29 9.13 -36.62
CA SER A 110 -45.36 8.06 -37.64
C SER A 110 -44.86 8.31 -39.07
N SER A 111 -43.94 7.46 -39.56
CA SER A 111 -44.24 6.35 -40.51
C SER A 111 -42.95 5.75 -41.14
N GLU A 112 -43.10 4.51 -41.60
CA GLU A 112 -42.09 3.49 -41.90
C GLU A 112 -41.46 3.52 -43.31
N ARG A 113 -40.51 2.58 -43.49
CA ARG A 113 -39.89 2.00 -44.71
C ARG A 113 -38.65 2.73 -45.25
N GLY A 114 -37.57 2.08 -45.63
CA GLY A 114 -37.25 0.67 -45.83
C GLY A 114 -36.08 0.55 -46.83
N GLY A 115 -35.26 -0.50 -46.70
CA GLY A 115 -34.19 -0.88 -47.63
C GLY A 115 -32.77 -0.51 -47.17
N ALA A 116 -31.68 -1.25 -47.42
CA ALA A 116 -31.37 -2.64 -47.74
C ALA A 116 -29.86 -2.65 -48.13
N ALA A 117 -29.04 -3.49 -47.45
CA ALA A 117 -27.71 -4.02 -47.83
C ALA A 117 -26.59 -3.02 -48.27
N THR A 118 -25.32 -3.12 -47.88
CA THR A 118 -24.36 -4.26 -47.81
C THR A 118 -23.22 -4.00 -46.80
N PRO A 119 -22.38 -5.01 -46.47
CA PRO A 119 -21.57 -5.06 -45.26
C PRO A 119 -20.14 -4.55 -45.47
N ASP A 120 -19.55 -3.93 -44.45
CA ASP A 120 -18.10 -3.85 -44.34
C ASP A 120 -17.66 -3.99 -42.87
N ALA A 121 -16.54 -4.69 -42.70
CA ALA A 121 -16.03 -5.23 -41.47
C ALA A 121 -15.44 -4.12 -40.59
N GLY A 122 -16.16 -3.77 -39.54
CA GLY A 122 -15.61 -3.07 -38.39
C GLY A 122 -16.33 -3.59 -37.16
N VAL A 123 -15.58 -4.02 -36.15
CA VAL A 123 -16.11 -4.49 -34.85
C VAL A 123 -16.73 -3.30 -34.12
N ALA A 124 -17.86 -2.83 -34.62
CA ALA A 124 -18.73 -1.86 -33.98
C ALA A 124 -19.42 -2.62 -32.87
N SER A 125 -19.02 -2.34 -31.63
CA SER A 125 -19.66 -2.84 -30.42
C SER A 125 -21.12 -2.39 -30.43
N ALA A 126 -22.00 -3.23 -30.99
CA ALA A 126 -23.44 -3.04 -31.00
C ALA A 126 -23.87 -2.72 -29.57
N ARG A 127 -24.43 -1.52 -29.36
CA ARG A 127 -24.93 -1.12 -28.04
C ARG A 127 -26.01 -2.13 -27.67
N PRO A 128 -25.88 -2.87 -26.54
CA PRO A 128 -26.88 -3.83 -26.15
C PRO A 128 -28.21 -3.10 -25.95
N GLY A 129 -29.29 -3.72 -26.45
CA GLY A 129 -30.63 -3.17 -26.33
C GLY A 129 -31.01 -2.92 -24.86
N SER A 130 -31.92 -1.98 -24.61
CA SER A 130 -32.33 -1.61 -23.24
C SER A 130 -32.76 -2.80 -22.39
N ARG A 131 -33.43 -3.80 -23.00
CA ARG A 131 -33.86 -5.04 -22.32
C ARG A 131 -32.68 -5.95 -21.95
N GLU A 132 -31.80 -6.23 -22.90
CA GLU A 132 -30.61 -7.05 -22.69
C GLU A 132 -29.67 -6.43 -21.64
N ARG A 133 -29.55 -5.10 -21.64
CA ARG A 133 -28.79 -4.36 -20.64
C ARG A 133 -29.36 -4.54 -19.24
N LYS A 134 -30.68 -4.49 -19.07
CA LYS A 134 -31.34 -4.72 -17.77
C LYS A 134 -31.10 -6.14 -17.27
N GLU A 135 -31.18 -7.13 -18.16
CA GLU A 135 -30.92 -8.54 -17.83
C GLU A 135 -29.45 -8.75 -17.44
N ALA A 136 -28.50 -8.19 -18.20
CA ALA A 136 -27.08 -8.24 -17.89
C ALA A 136 -26.74 -7.60 -16.54
N ILE A 137 -27.35 -6.45 -16.21
CA ILE A 137 -27.19 -5.78 -14.91
C ILE A 137 -27.70 -6.67 -13.77
N ARG A 138 -28.86 -7.31 -13.92
CA ARG A 138 -29.40 -8.24 -12.90
C ARG A 138 -28.47 -9.43 -12.66
N VAL A 139 -27.93 -10.01 -13.73
CA VAL A 139 -26.99 -11.14 -13.63
C VAL A 139 -25.69 -10.69 -12.94
N LEU A 140 -25.11 -9.56 -13.35
CA LEU A 140 -23.93 -8.98 -12.70
C LEU A 140 -24.16 -8.77 -11.21
N GLN A 141 -25.32 -8.22 -10.86
CA GLN A 141 -25.68 -7.95 -9.49
C GLN A 141 -25.76 -9.22 -8.65
N GLN A 142 -26.46 -10.24 -9.13
CA GLN A 142 -26.61 -11.52 -8.42
C GLN A 142 -25.25 -12.20 -8.20
N LEU A 143 -24.36 -12.09 -9.19
CA LEU A 143 -23.01 -12.63 -9.11
C LEU A 143 -22.15 -11.88 -8.10
N LEU A 144 -22.06 -10.56 -8.21
CA LEU A 144 -21.26 -9.71 -7.31
C LEU A 144 -21.77 -9.80 -5.87
N LEU A 145 -23.08 -9.71 -5.67
CA LEU A 145 -23.68 -9.82 -4.34
C LEU A 145 -23.39 -11.18 -3.71
N GLY A 146 -23.53 -12.27 -4.47
CA GLY A 146 -23.21 -13.58 -3.91
C GLY A 146 -21.72 -13.80 -3.63
N VAL A 147 -20.82 -13.14 -4.36
CA VAL A 147 -19.38 -13.12 -4.01
C VAL A 147 -19.15 -12.30 -2.74
N LEU A 148 -19.85 -11.18 -2.56
CA LEU A 148 -19.78 -10.37 -1.34
C LEU A 148 -20.38 -11.09 -0.13
N LEU A 149 -21.44 -11.88 -0.27
CA LEU A 149 -21.98 -12.67 0.85
C LEU A 149 -21.08 -13.84 1.22
N GLN A 150 -20.45 -14.49 0.23
CA GLN A 150 -19.66 -15.70 0.42
C GLN A 150 -18.36 -15.64 -0.41
N PRO A 151 -17.34 -14.90 0.06
CA PRO A 151 -16.10 -14.73 -0.70
C PRO A 151 -15.36 -16.05 -0.92
N ALA A 152 -15.45 -17.00 0.02
CA ALA A 152 -14.84 -18.32 -0.11
C ALA A 152 -15.49 -19.19 -1.21
N ALA A 153 -16.77 -18.95 -1.53
CA ALA A 153 -17.52 -19.68 -2.56
C ALA A 153 -17.46 -19.02 -3.95
N ALA A 154 -16.68 -17.94 -4.11
CA ALA A 154 -16.58 -17.18 -5.36
C ALA A 154 -15.95 -17.96 -6.54
N LYS A 155 -15.36 -19.13 -6.27
CA LYS A 155 -14.49 -19.84 -7.21
C LYS A 155 -15.19 -20.40 -8.45
N LYS A 156 -16.52 -20.54 -8.46
CA LYS A 156 -17.24 -21.16 -9.60
C LYS A 156 -18.60 -20.49 -9.83
N ARG A 157 -18.69 -19.56 -10.78
CA ARG A 157 -19.97 -19.01 -11.23
C ARG A 157 -20.05 -18.92 -12.76
N LYS A 158 -21.20 -19.34 -13.31
CA LYS A 158 -21.47 -19.33 -14.76
C LYS A 158 -22.06 -17.98 -15.17
N VAL A 159 -21.44 -17.33 -16.15
CA VAL A 159 -21.88 -15.99 -16.65
C VAL A 159 -22.07 -15.98 -18.17
N GLY A 160 -22.14 -17.15 -18.80
CA GLY A 160 -22.01 -17.29 -20.26
C GLY A 160 -23.13 -16.72 -21.13
N ARG A 161 -24.21 -16.15 -20.57
CA ARG A 161 -25.34 -15.65 -21.41
C ARG A 161 -25.20 -14.21 -21.88
N HIS A 162 -24.40 -13.36 -21.22
CA HIS A 162 -24.35 -11.93 -21.55
C HIS A 162 -22.90 -11.45 -21.75
N PRO A 163 -22.47 -11.17 -23.00
CA PRO A 163 -21.07 -10.78 -23.28
C PRO A 163 -20.70 -9.45 -22.62
N SER A 164 -21.66 -8.52 -22.47
CA SER A 164 -21.43 -7.26 -21.75
C SER A 164 -21.16 -7.49 -20.26
N ALA A 165 -21.81 -8.48 -19.63
CA ALA A 165 -21.57 -8.83 -18.23
C ALA A 165 -20.17 -9.45 -18.06
N VAL A 166 -19.77 -10.32 -18.99
CA VAL A 166 -18.43 -10.93 -18.98
C VAL A 166 -17.34 -9.84 -19.04
N ARG A 167 -17.45 -8.87 -19.96
CA ARG A 167 -16.47 -7.76 -20.04
C ARG A 167 -16.33 -6.97 -18.74
N VAL A 168 -17.44 -6.71 -18.04
CA VAL A 168 -17.42 -6.01 -16.75
C VAL A 168 -16.77 -6.89 -15.68
N LEU A 169 -17.02 -8.20 -15.65
CA LEU A 169 -16.38 -9.08 -14.68
C LEU A 169 -14.87 -9.21 -14.93
N LEU A 170 -14.45 -9.30 -16.19
CA LEU A 170 -13.03 -9.26 -16.55
C LEU A 170 -12.37 -7.96 -16.06
N SER A 171 -13.03 -6.80 -16.22
CA SER A 171 -12.50 -5.53 -15.72
C SER A 171 -12.53 -5.40 -14.20
N VAL A 172 -13.33 -6.18 -13.49
CA VAL A 172 -13.30 -6.29 -12.02
C VAL A 172 -12.12 -7.15 -11.55
N GLY A 173 -11.61 -8.04 -12.40
CA GLY A 173 -10.49 -8.94 -12.12
C GLY A 173 -10.86 -10.43 -12.10
N PHE A 174 -12.04 -10.80 -12.60
CA PHE A 174 -12.35 -12.21 -12.88
C PHE A 174 -11.49 -12.70 -14.06
N VAL A 175 -11.11 -13.97 -14.02
CA VAL A 175 -10.33 -14.65 -15.05
C VAL A 175 -11.18 -15.78 -15.64
N GLU A 176 -11.15 -15.93 -16.96
CA GLU A 176 -11.75 -17.07 -17.64
C GLU A 176 -10.87 -18.30 -17.45
N GLU A 177 -11.43 -19.35 -16.84
CA GLU A 177 -10.79 -20.66 -16.73
C GLU A 177 -11.68 -21.72 -17.42
N MET A 178 -11.05 -22.63 -18.17
CA MET A 178 -11.74 -23.79 -18.70
C MET A 178 -11.70 -24.92 -17.68
N ASN A 179 -12.87 -25.32 -17.19
CA ASN A 179 -13.00 -26.44 -16.26
C ASN A 179 -14.00 -27.45 -16.83
N GLY A 180 -13.52 -28.65 -17.15
CA GLY A 180 -14.38 -29.71 -17.71
C GLY A 180 -15.04 -29.37 -19.06
N GLY A 181 -14.43 -28.50 -19.87
CA GLY A 181 -14.94 -28.10 -21.18
C GLY A 181 -15.92 -26.92 -21.17
N GLU A 182 -16.26 -26.38 -20.00
CA GLU A 182 -17.06 -25.16 -19.88
C GLU A 182 -16.18 -23.96 -19.50
N GLN A 183 -16.46 -22.79 -20.10
CA GLN A 183 -15.86 -21.53 -19.69
C GLN A 183 -16.50 -21.04 -18.39
N CYS A 184 -15.72 -20.95 -17.33
CA CYS A 184 -16.16 -20.42 -16.04
C CYS A 184 -15.33 -19.20 -15.65
N LEU A 185 -15.96 -18.24 -14.97
CA LEU A 185 -15.26 -17.08 -14.45
C LEU A 185 -14.85 -17.34 -13.00
N VAL A 186 -13.56 -17.22 -12.74
CA VAL A 186 -12.94 -17.48 -11.44
C VAL A 186 -12.30 -16.18 -10.95
N LEU A 187 -12.56 -15.85 -9.69
CA LEU A 187 -11.90 -14.73 -9.01
C LEU A 187 -10.82 -15.28 -8.09
N ARG A 188 -9.54 -15.16 -8.49
CA ARG A 188 -8.40 -15.70 -7.73
C ARG A 188 -8.13 -14.92 -6.43
N ALA A 189 -8.20 -13.60 -6.52
CA ALA A 189 -8.10 -12.69 -5.39
C ALA A 189 -9.29 -11.73 -5.39
N ALA A 190 -10.10 -11.77 -4.33
CA ALA A 190 -11.26 -10.91 -4.20
C ALA A 190 -10.89 -9.59 -3.51
N TYR A 191 -10.65 -8.53 -4.28
CA TYR A 191 -10.52 -7.18 -3.73
C TYR A 191 -11.90 -6.64 -3.36
N LEU A 192 -12.31 -6.85 -2.10
CA LEU A 192 -13.66 -6.52 -1.63
C LEU A 192 -14.02 -5.05 -1.84
N GLN A 193 -13.09 -4.12 -1.65
CA GLN A 193 -13.33 -2.69 -1.90
C GLN A 193 -13.71 -2.41 -3.37
N ARG A 194 -13.00 -3.04 -4.32
CA ARG A 194 -13.28 -2.90 -5.75
C ARG A 194 -14.63 -3.50 -6.11
N LEU A 195 -14.97 -4.66 -5.53
CA LEU A 195 -16.26 -5.32 -5.72
C LEU A 195 -17.43 -4.45 -5.20
N VAL A 196 -17.28 -3.86 -4.02
CA VAL A 196 -18.26 -2.94 -3.42
C VAL A 196 -18.44 -1.70 -4.28
N LEU A 197 -17.34 -1.09 -4.74
CA LEU A 197 -17.37 0.03 -5.67
C LEU A 197 -18.12 -0.30 -6.97
N CYS A 198 -17.78 -1.42 -7.60
CA CYS A 198 -18.43 -1.86 -8.82
C CYS A 198 -19.93 -2.13 -8.60
N TYR A 199 -20.31 -2.70 -7.45
CA TYR A 199 -21.71 -2.90 -7.09
C TYR A 199 -22.48 -1.58 -6.97
N ARG A 200 -21.89 -0.55 -6.35
CA ARG A 200 -22.51 0.79 -6.23
C ARG A 200 -22.65 1.49 -7.58
N LEU A 201 -21.59 1.47 -8.40
CA LEU A 201 -21.64 2.04 -9.75
C LEU A 201 -22.71 1.34 -10.60
N LEU A 202 -22.85 0.02 -10.47
CA LEU A 202 -23.94 -0.71 -11.12
C LEU A 202 -25.32 -0.27 -10.60
N ALA A 203 -25.46 0.01 -9.30
CA ALA A 203 -26.71 0.52 -8.73
C ALA A 203 -27.10 1.88 -9.31
N GLU A 204 -26.14 2.79 -9.44
CA GLU A 204 -26.35 4.13 -10.02
C GLU A 204 -26.75 4.03 -11.50
N VAL A 205 -26.11 3.16 -12.27
CA VAL A 205 -26.43 2.94 -13.69
C VAL A 205 -27.78 2.24 -13.88
N ALA A 206 -28.19 1.43 -12.91
CA ALA A 206 -29.44 0.69 -12.94
C ALA A 206 -30.67 1.51 -12.53
N ALA A 207 -30.48 2.53 -11.67
CA ALA A 207 -31.52 3.44 -11.23
C ALA A 207 -32.32 4.09 -12.39
N PRO A 208 -31.70 4.71 -13.41
CA PRO A 208 -32.43 5.28 -14.55
C PRO A 208 -33.10 4.22 -15.43
N LEU A 209 -32.70 2.94 -15.31
CA LEU A 209 -33.29 1.82 -16.06
C LEU A 209 -34.49 1.20 -15.32
N GLY A 210 -34.83 1.69 -14.13
CA GLY A 210 -35.91 1.18 -13.29
C GLY A 210 -35.62 -0.20 -12.69
N VAL A 211 -34.35 -0.58 -12.59
CA VAL A 211 -33.94 -1.81 -11.92
C VAL A 211 -33.59 -1.45 -10.47
N LEU A 212 -34.39 -1.93 -9.53
CA LEU A 212 -34.14 -1.73 -8.09
C LEU A 212 -33.11 -2.75 -7.60
N LEU A 213 -32.08 -2.26 -6.91
CA LEU A 213 -31.01 -3.08 -6.37
C LEU A 213 -31.18 -3.31 -4.86
N PRO A 214 -31.11 -4.55 -4.37
CA PRO A 214 -30.95 -4.81 -2.94
C PRO A 214 -29.78 -4.02 -2.32
N PRO A 215 -29.95 -3.52 -1.08
CA PRO A 215 -28.87 -2.85 -0.36
C PRO A 215 -27.75 -3.85 -0.03
N LEU A 216 -26.53 -3.32 0.10
CA LEU A 216 -25.39 -4.12 0.56
C LEU A 216 -25.65 -4.68 1.96
N PRO A 217 -25.18 -5.89 2.29
CA PRO A 217 -25.26 -6.44 3.64
C PRO A 217 -24.61 -5.49 4.66
N GLN A 218 -25.29 -5.24 5.78
CA GLN A 218 -24.74 -4.43 6.88
C GLN A 218 -23.49 -5.11 7.45
N GLY A 219 -22.40 -4.35 7.60
CA GLY A 219 -21.11 -4.84 8.11
C GLY A 219 -19.95 -4.75 7.13
N TYR A 220 -20.20 -4.38 5.87
CA TYR A 220 -19.12 -4.09 4.92
C TYR A 220 -18.53 -2.70 5.15
N PHE A 221 -17.21 -2.65 5.33
CA PHE A 221 -16.46 -1.39 5.40
C PHE A 221 -16.62 -0.65 4.08
N ASP A 222 -17.30 0.49 4.13
CA ASP A 222 -17.48 1.38 3.00
C ASP A 222 -16.45 2.51 3.08
N PRO A 223 -15.33 2.42 2.32
CA PRO A 223 -14.29 3.46 2.33
C PRO A 223 -14.81 4.81 1.79
N PHE A 224 -15.95 4.82 1.10
CA PHE A 224 -16.58 6.00 0.53
C PHE A 224 -17.83 6.44 1.29
N SER A 225 -18.16 5.81 2.41
CA SER A 225 -19.24 6.29 3.29
C SER A 225 -18.93 7.64 3.93
N ARG A 226 -17.69 8.15 3.73
CA ARG A 226 -17.14 9.44 4.19
C ARG A 226 -17.07 9.45 5.74
N PHE A 227 -16.01 9.85 6.42
CA PHE A 227 -15.49 11.23 6.49
C PHE A 227 -16.53 12.35 6.25
N ALA A 228 -17.82 12.05 6.44
CA ALA A 228 -18.85 13.04 6.64
C ALA A 228 -18.61 13.59 8.04
N CYS A 229 -17.86 14.67 8.07
CA CYS A 229 -17.98 15.74 9.04
C CYS A 229 -19.48 16.13 9.14
N CYS A 230 -20.24 15.39 9.94
CA CYS A 230 -21.52 15.81 10.49
C CYS A 230 -21.48 15.47 11.97
N SER A 231 -21.03 16.47 12.71
CA SER A 231 -21.17 16.63 14.14
C SER A 231 -22.64 16.58 14.56
N THR A 232 -23.31 15.44 14.48
CA THR A 232 -24.57 15.19 15.18
C THR A 232 -24.67 13.69 15.42
N LEU A 233 -23.95 13.21 16.45
CA LEU A 233 -24.40 12.00 17.14
C LEU A 233 -25.87 12.22 17.55
N PRO A 234 -26.72 11.19 17.54
CA PRO A 234 -28.05 11.30 18.13
C PRO A 234 -27.89 11.84 19.56
N PRO A 235 -28.77 12.74 20.04
CA PRO A 235 -28.60 13.42 21.34
C PRO A 235 -28.34 12.42 22.48
N SER A 236 -28.93 11.22 22.40
CA SER A 236 -28.69 10.10 23.31
C SER A 236 -27.23 9.60 23.36
N ALA A 237 -26.50 9.56 22.24
CA ALA A 237 -25.10 9.13 22.21
C ALA A 237 -24.14 10.28 22.56
N ALA A 238 -24.54 11.53 22.30
CA ALA A 238 -23.78 12.69 22.77
C ALA A 238 -23.87 12.85 24.30
N GLU A 239 -25.05 12.61 24.87
CA GLU A 239 -25.28 12.64 26.31
C GLU A 239 -24.58 11.48 27.03
N ALA A 240 -24.59 10.27 26.46
CA ALA A 240 -23.83 9.13 27.00
C ALA A 240 -22.32 9.41 27.05
N ARG A 241 -21.74 9.97 25.98
CA ARG A 241 -20.32 10.35 25.96
C ARG A 241 -20.01 11.52 26.90
N ALA A 242 -20.93 12.46 27.07
CA ALA A 242 -20.77 13.54 28.04
C ALA A 242 -20.84 13.02 29.49
N ALA A 243 -21.64 11.99 29.76
CA ALA A 243 -21.69 11.31 31.05
C ALA A 243 -20.39 10.53 31.32
N GLU A 244 -19.91 9.76 30.34
CA GLU A 244 -18.62 9.05 30.42
C GLU A 244 -17.44 10.01 30.62
N ALA A 245 -17.43 11.16 29.92
CA ALA A 245 -16.38 12.17 30.09
C ALA A 245 -16.35 12.74 31.52
N ARG A 246 -17.51 12.98 32.14
CA ARG A 246 -17.61 13.44 33.52
C ARG A 246 -17.16 12.39 34.53
N GLU A 247 -17.44 11.12 34.26
CA GLU A 247 -16.97 10.01 35.09
C GLU A 247 -15.43 9.89 35.03
N ILE A 248 -14.85 10.02 33.84
CA ILE A 248 -13.40 10.01 33.66
C ILE A 248 -12.76 11.20 34.39
N GLU A 249 -13.33 12.40 34.32
CA GLU A 249 -12.82 13.57 35.07
C GLU A 249 -12.88 13.35 36.59
N GLN A 250 -13.95 12.72 37.11
CA GLN A 250 -14.04 12.37 38.53
C GLN A 250 -12.97 11.37 38.92
N GLN A 251 -12.77 10.31 38.12
CA GLN A 251 -11.71 9.32 38.37
C GLN A 251 -10.30 9.93 38.34
N ILE A 252 -10.05 10.88 37.44
CA ILE A 252 -8.78 11.62 37.39
C ILE A 252 -8.62 12.45 38.66
N LYS A 253 -9.65 13.19 39.08
CA LYS A 253 -9.60 14.04 40.28
C LYS A 253 -9.42 13.22 41.57
N GLU A 254 -10.04 12.04 41.65
CA GLU A 254 -9.84 11.09 42.74
C GLU A 254 -8.43 10.51 42.75
N ARG A 255 -7.89 10.13 41.58
CA ARG A 255 -6.50 9.68 41.45
C ARG A 255 -5.50 10.77 41.80
N GLU A 256 -5.74 12.01 41.38
CA GLU A 256 -4.93 13.16 41.76
C GLU A 256 -4.98 13.40 43.27
N LYS A 257 -6.14 13.25 43.90
CA LYS A 257 -6.26 13.33 45.36
C LYS A 257 -5.52 12.19 46.06
N LEU A 258 -5.57 10.96 45.54
CA LEU A 258 -4.82 9.82 46.07
C LEU A 258 -3.30 10.02 45.91
N LEU A 259 -2.85 10.58 44.79
CA LEU A 259 -1.45 10.96 44.57
C LEU A 259 -1.01 12.09 45.53
N ALA A 260 -1.87 13.09 45.75
CA ALA A 260 -1.61 14.19 46.68
C ALA A 260 -1.61 13.76 48.15
N THR A 261 -2.38 12.73 48.51
CA THR A 261 -2.43 12.19 49.89
C THR A 261 -1.23 11.28 50.20
N GLY A 262 -0.27 11.14 49.26
CA GLY A 262 0.97 10.41 49.49
C GLY A 262 0.72 8.93 49.73
N GLY A 263 0.24 8.23 48.69
CA GLY A 263 0.13 6.78 48.69
C GLY A 263 1.50 6.10 48.83
N GLY A 264 1.99 5.97 50.07
CA GLY A 264 3.10 5.10 50.49
C GLY A 264 2.72 3.61 50.46
N ALA A 265 2.06 3.17 49.38
CA ALA A 265 1.86 1.76 49.09
C ALA A 265 2.86 1.38 48.00
N ALA A 266 3.65 0.34 48.28
CA ALA A 266 4.64 -0.21 47.37
C ALA A 266 4.09 -0.34 45.94
N PRO A 267 4.86 0.02 44.90
CA PRO A 267 4.40 -0.09 43.52
C PRO A 267 3.97 -1.53 43.24
N PRO A 268 2.81 -1.75 42.58
CA PRO A 268 2.44 -3.07 42.11
C PRO A 268 3.61 -3.63 41.25
N PRO A 269 3.88 -4.95 41.32
CA PRO A 269 5.06 -5.54 40.68
C PRO A 269 5.06 -5.15 39.21
N LEU A 270 6.08 -4.35 38.85
CA LEU A 270 6.26 -3.83 37.52
C LEU A 270 6.52 -4.99 36.57
N ASP A 271 5.64 -5.09 35.58
CA ASP A 271 5.78 -5.97 34.42
C ASP A 271 7.15 -5.77 33.76
N VAL A 272 7.82 -6.87 33.44
CA VAL A 272 9.25 -6.97 33.06
C VAL A 272 9.57 -6.16 31.79
N GLN A 273 8.55 -5.74 31.04
CA GLN A 273 8.72 -4.97 29.80
C GLN A 273 8.89 -3.46 29.98
N VAL A 274 8.73 -2.89 31.18
CA VAL A 274 9.03 -1.46 31.44
C VAL A 274 10.48 -1.24 31.89
N TYR A 275 11.16 -2.31 32.34
CA TYR A 275 12.54 -2.26 32.81
C TYR A 275 13.55 -1.93 31.70
N THR A 276 13.19 -2.17 30.44
CA THR A 276 14.04 -1.91 29.26
C THR A 276 14.25 -0.43 28.96
N LEU A 277 13.27 0.44 29.19
CA LEU A 277 13.41 1.88 28.93
C LEU A 277 14.25 2.60 30.00
N SER A 278 14.16 2.17 31.25
CA SER A 278 15.02 2.69 32.33
C SER A 278 16.46 2.23 32.16
N GLU A 279 16.70 0.97 31.80
CA GLU A 279 18.05 0.49 31.52
C GLU A 279 18.69 1.17 30.30
N MET A 280 17.92 1.40 29.24
CA MET A 280 18.42 2.15 28.08
C MET A 280 18.84 3.58 28.47
N ARG A 281 18.01 4.31 29.21
CA ARG A 281 18.37 5.66 29.68
C ARG A 281 19.57 5.65 30.62
N GLN A 282 19.75 4.58 31.39
CA GLN A 282 20.90 4.44 32.27
C GLN A 282 22.19 4.16 31.48
N ARG A 283 22.13 3.25 30.50
CA ARG A 283 23.25 2.99 29.57
C ARG A 283 23.63 4.21 28.74
N ASP A 284 22.65 5.00 28.28
CA ASP A 284 22.92 6.26 27.56
C ASP A 284 23.68 7.26 28.44
N ARG A 285 23.31 7.40 29.72
CA ARG A 285 24.02 8.28 30.67
C ARG A 285 25.44 7.78 30.94
N GLU A 286 25.62 6.46 31.10
CA GLU A 286 26.93 5.86 31.30
C GLU A 286 27.83 6.04 30.08
N GLN A 287 27.31 5.88 28.85
CA GLN A 287 28.04 6.18 27.63
C GLN A 287 28.43 7.65 27.51
N GLN A 288 27.50 8.56 27.84
CA GLN A 288 27.80 10.01 27.83
C GLN A 288 28.88 10.38 28.83
N GLN A 289 28.87 9.78 30.03
CA GLN A 289 29.91 9.99 31.04
C GLN A 289 31.27 9.43 30.59
N GLN A 290 31.30 8.24 29.97
CA GLN A 290 32.55 7.70 29.41
C GLN A 290 33.14 8.57 28.31
N GLN A 291 32.31 9.12 27.41
CA GLN A 291 32.78 10.06 26.39
C GLN A 291 33.35 11.34 27.00
N GLN A 292 32.73 11.89 28.04
CA GLN A 292 33.25 13.08 28.72
C GLN A 292 34.59 12.80 29.43
N GLN A 293 34.73 11.64 30.09
CA GLN A 293 35.99 11.27 30.73
C GLN A 293 37.13 11.08 29.71
N GLN A 294 36.86 10.48 28.54
CA GLN A 294 37.88 10.37 27.49
C GLN A 294 38.31 11.73 26.93
N GLN A 295 37.39 12.69 26.82
CA GLN A 295 37.74 14.05 26.38
C GLN A 295 38.57 14.79 27.44
N GLN A 296 38.28 14.60 28.73
CA GLN A 296 39.11 15.18 29.80
C GLN A 296 40.50 14.55 29.84
N GLN A 297 40.62 13.22 29.74
CA GLN A 297 41.94 12.57 29.68
C GLN A 297 42.77 13.04 28.49
N GLN A 298 42.16 13.23 27.31
CA GLN A 298 42.88 13.79 26.16
C GLN A 298 43.34 15.24 26.38
N GLN A 299 42.60 16.05 27.16
CA GLN A 299 43.03 17.41 27.50
C GLN A 299 44.14 17.40 28.56
N ASP A 300 44.05 16.51 29.56
CA ASP A 300 45.05 16.36 30.60
C ASP A 300 46.37 15.79 30.05
N ASP A 301 46.34 14.78 29.16
CA ASP A 301 47.53 14.29 28.45
C ASP A 301 48.17 15.38 27.56
N PHE A 302 47.36 16.29 27.00
CA PHE A 302 47.88 17.42 26.23
C PHE A 302 48.53 18.49 27.11
N HIS A 303 48.19 18.56 28.40
CA HIS A 303 48.76 19.51 29.35
C HIS A 303 49.95 18.94 30.13
N ASP A 304 49.99 17.63 30.40
CA ASP A 304 51.07 17.01 31.19
C ASP A 304 52.24 16.50 30.32
N GLY A 305 52.07 16.40 28.99
CA GLY A 305 53.13 16.09 28.03
C GLY A 305 54.09 17.25 27.69
N GLY A 306 53.93 18.43 28.31
CA GLY A 306 54.72 19.64 28.09
C GLY A 306 56.06 19.68 28.82
N GLY A 307 56.78 18.55 28.88
CA GLY A 307 58.12 18.48 29.45
C GLY A 307 59.16 19.17 28.55
N SER A 308 59.58 20.37 28.95
CA SER A 308 60.90 20.96 28.70
C SER A 308 61.31 21.22 27.23
N ALA A 309 60.78 22.30 26.65
CA ALA A 309 61.49 23.03 25.59
C ALA A 309 61.52 24.51 25.96
N GLY A 310 62.72 25.06 26.13
CA GLY A 310 62.97 26.39 26.65
C GLY A 310 62.23 27.48 25.86
N TYR A 311 61.26 28.11 26.51
CA TYR A 311 60.66 29.34 26.01
C TYR A 311 61.70 30.45 26.12
N PHE A 312 62.20 30.89 24.96
CA PHE A 312 62.91 32.16 24.83
C PHE A 312 62.04 33.25 25.45
N THR A 313 62.66 34.07 26.31
CA THR A 313 61.95 35.19 26.92
C THR A 313 61.71 36.26 25.85
N PRO A 314 60.67 37.11 25.99
CA PRO A 314 60.47 38.25 25.10
C PRO A 314 61.71 39.17 24.96
N ALA A 315 62.61 39.14 25.94
CA ALA A 315 63.90 39.84 25.90
C ALA A 315 64.90 39.26 24.90
N ASP A 316 64.84 37.95 24.61
CA ASP A 316 65.73 37.28 23.67
C ASP A 316 65.33 37.54 22.22
N ILE A 317 64.02 37.72 21.96
CA ILE A 317 63.49 38.09 20.63
C ILE A 317 63.86 39.53 20.27
N ALA A 318 64.02 40.42 21.27
CA ALA A 318 64.43 41.80 21.04
C ALA A 318 65.90 41.92 20.57
N ARG A 319 66.80 41.05 21.04
CA ARG A 319 68.23 41.11 20.68
C ARG A 319 68.53 40.68 19.25
N ILE A 320 67.67 39.88 18.63
CA ILE A 320 67.87 39.38 17.26
C ILE A 320 67.53 40.45 16.20
N LYS A 321 66.71 41.46 16.55
CA LYS A 321 66.30 42.51 15.61
C LYS A 321 67.31 43.66 15.42
N ASP A 322 68.36 43.74 16.23
CA ASP A 322 69.35 44.83 16.16
C ASP A 322 70.61 44.46 15.35
N THR A 323 70.61 43.34 14.63
CA THR A 323 71.80 42.84 13.88
C THR A 323 71.59 42.63 12.37
N VAL A 324 70.62 43.33 11.76
CA VAL A 324 70.47 43.42 10.30
C VAL A 324 70.23 44.87 9.92
#